data_AF-V2YPW7-F1
#
_entry.id   AF-V2YPW7-F1
#
_cell.length_a   1.000
_cell.length_b   1.000
_cell.length_c   1.000
_cell.angle_alpha   90.00
_cell.angle_beta   90.00
_cell.angle_gamma   90.00
#
_symmetry.space_group_name_H-M   'P 1'
#
loop_
_entity.id
_entity.type
_entity.pdbx_description
1 polymer ?
#
loop_
_entity_poly.entity_id
_entity_poly.type
_entity_poly.pdbx_seq_one_letter_code
_entity_poly.pdbx_strand_id
1 'polypeptide(L)'
;MSTDNPQFTTTGRYTLRMQAIPEASRVDEDSAGQSSYEESDSMKEIDFQSEKASTHMGDLSYFEDPNWDDDADDIEDDSPYPEVRSAVANTDDPLMPVATVRAWVIGVIWAILIPGLNQFFIFRYPSLSVTSIVAQLISYPVGRAAAAYIPRNWTLFGFELNPGPFSIKEHVLITVMASVGATSAYAVDIVVVQRVYYHQVWNFSYQWLLVMSTQLIGFSIGGICRRILVDPPSMIWPANLVICALFNTLHSEHYTGVGERGGMTRERYFWCAFLCAFAWCTCPFCLSNYQLT
;
A
#
# COMPACT_ATOMS: atom_id res chain seq x y z
N MET A 1 -7.27 -24.55 -74.75
CA MET A 1 -6.03 -25.35 -74.80
C MET A 1 -5.61 -25.58 -73.36
N SER A 2 -5.47 -26.85 -72.97
CA SER A 2 -4.80 -27.43 -71.78
C SER A 2 -4.47 -26.50 -70.61
N THR A 3 -5.11 -26.64 -69.43
CA THR A 3 -4.99 -27.72 -68.42
C THR A 3 -3.58 -27.86 -67.83
N ASP A 4 -3.44 -27.70 -66.50
CA ASP A 4 -3.18 -28.82 -65.57
C ASP A 4 -3.17 -28.39 -64.08
N ASN A 5 -3.83 -29.21 -63.27
CA ASN A 5 -3.73 -29.40 -61.80
C ASN A 5 -2.89 -30.70 -61.60
N PRO A 6 -2.28 -31.12 -60.45
CA PRO A 6 -2.70 -31.01 -59.04
C PRO A 6 -1.55 -30.69 -58.03
N GLN A 7 -1.75 -30.52 -56.70
CA GLN A 7 -1.90 -31.51 -55.60
C GLN A 7 -2.13 -30.71 -54.28
N PHE A 8 -3.05 -31.07 -53.35
CA PHE A 8 -2.89 -32.01 -52.20
C PHE A 8 -1.75 -31.64 -51.19
N THR A 9 -1.88 -31.60 -49.85
CA THR A 9 -3.02 -31.84 -48.90
C THR A 9 -2.71 -31.50 -47.42
N THR A 10 -3.75 -31.08 -46.67
CA THR A 10 -4.21 -31.54 -45.33
C THR A 10 -3.29 -31.69 -44.09
N THR A 11 -3.62 -30.94 -43.02
CA THR A 11 -4.22 -31.42 -41.74
C THR A 11 -4.91 -30.23 -41.02
N GLY A 12 -6.07 -30.28 -40.36
CA GLY A 12 -7.05 -31.35 -40.16
C GLY A 12 -7.41 -31.60 -38.69
N ARG A 13 -8.74 -31.63 -38.39
CA ARG A 13 -9.46 -32.15 -37.18
C ARG A 13 -9.54 -31.20 -35.96
N TYR A 14 -10.58 -31.16 -35.10
CA TYR A 14 -12.02 -31.60 -35.09
C TYR A 14 -12.79 -30.50 -34.32
N THR A 15 -13.93 -29.93 -34.72
CA THR A 15 -15.35 -30.40 -34.74
C THR A 15 -15.88 -31.13 -33.50
N LEU A 16 -16.84 -30.52 -32.80
CA LEU A 16 -18.12 -31.16 -32.45
C LEU A 16 -19.29 -30.18 -32.60
N ARG A 17 -20.42 -30.70 -33.07
CA ARG A 17 -21.69 -30.01 -33.35
C ARG A 17 -22.79 -30.89 -32.75
N MET A 18 -23.65 -30.35 -31.90
CA MET A 18 -24.88 -31.04 -31.47
C MET A 18 -26.07 -30.25 -32.02
N GLN A 19 -27.00 -30.94 -32.66
CA GLN A 19 -28.14 -30.35 -33.38
C GLN A 19 -29.44 -30.96 -32.84
N ALA A 20 -30.55 -30.25 -33.03
CA ALA A 20 -31.86 -30.54 -32.45
C ALA A 20 -32.41 -31.95 -32.77
N ILE A 21 -33.31 -32.43 -31.89
CA ILE A 21 -34.10 -33.66 -32.01
C ILE A 21 -35.55 -33.26 -32.34
N PRO A 22 -36.27 -33.97 -33.24
CA PRO A 22 -37.58 -33.55 -33.73
C PRO A 22 -38.79 -34.08 -32.94
N GLU A 23 -39.88 -33.35 -33.16
CA GLU A 23 -41.32 -33.50 -32.87
C GLU A 23 -41.94 -34.91 -32.69
N ALA A 24 -42.93 -35.01 -31.77
CA ALA A 24 -43.92 -36.09 -31.74
C ALA A 24 -45.28 -35.69 -31.12
N SER A 25 -46.37 -36.04 -31.84
CA SER A 25 -47.78 -36.25 -31.41
C SER A 25 -48.63 -35.11 -30.81
N ARG A 26 -49.77 -34.88 -31.47
CA ARG A 26 -50.99 -34.19 -30.97
C ARG A 26 -51.69 -35.00 -29.87
N VAL A 27 -52.36 -34.30 -28.95
CA VAL A 27 -53.71 -34.65 -28.45
C VAL A 27 -54.49 -33.34 -28.27
N ASP A 28 -55.71 -33.27 -28.80
CA ASP A 28 -56.65 -32.18 -28.62
C ASP A 28 -57.54 -32.45 -27.40
N GLU A 29 -57.84 -31.44 -26.57
CA GLU A 29 -58.98 -31.52 -25.64
C GLU A 29 -59.55 -30.12 -25.32
N ASP A 30 -60.65 -29.76 -26.00
CA ASP A 30 -61.52 -28.64 -25.64
C ASP A 30 -62.34 -28.97 -24.38
N SER A 31 -62.36 -28.10 -23.37
CA SER A 31 -63.57 -27.91 -22.54
C SER A 31 -63.62 -26.64 -21.69
N ALA A 32 -64.54 -25.75 -22.07
CA ALA A 32 -65.46 -24.98 -21.22
C ALA A 32 -64.96 -24.15 -20.00
N GLY A 33 -65.05 -22.82 -20.14
CA GLY A 33 -65.49 -21.90 -19.08
C GLY A 33 -64.40 -21.30 -18.15
N GLN A 34 -64.58 -20.11 -17.56
CA GLN A 34 -65.70 -19.16 -17.64
C GLN A 34 -65.33 -17.80 -17.01
N SER A 35 -65.54 -16.66 -17.71
CA SER A 35 -65.63 -15.26 -17.19
C SER A 35 -64.45 -14.70 -16.35
N SER A 36 -64.13 -13.39 -16.33
CA SER A 36 -64.84 -12.17 -16.75
C SER A 36 -63.85 -11.07 -17.16
N TYR A 37 -64.33 -10.12 -17.97
CA TYR A 37 -63.61 -8.90 -18.37
C TYR A 37 -63.52 -7.89 -17.22
N GLU A 38 -62.44 -7.10 -17.17
CA GLU A 38 -62.56 -5.64 -17.09
C GLU A 38 -61.31 -4.97 -17.67
N GLU A 39 -61.54 -4.13 -18.68
CA GLU A 39 -60.53 -3.34 -19.39
C GLU A 39 -60.60 -1.91 -18.84
N SER A 40 -59.47 -1.36 -18.39
CA SER A 40 -59.37 0.08 -18.14
C SER A 40 -58.04 0.64 -18.62
N ASP A 41 -58.15 1.42 -19.68
CA ASP A 41 -57.06 2.15 -20.33
C ASP A 41 -56.57 3.31 -19.44
N SER A 42 -55.27 3.33 -19.12
CA SER A 42 -54.56 4.58 -18.88
C SER A 42 -53.05 4.41 -19.06
N MET A 43 -52.59 4.62 -20.29
CA MET A 43 -51.17 4.86 -20.58
C MET A 43 -50.66 6.07 -19.77
N LYS A 44 -49.76 5.84 -18.82
CA LYS A 44 -48.92 6.88 -18.21
C LYS A 44 -47.47 6.45 -18.31
N GLU A 45 -46.62 7.35 -18.80
CA GLU A 45 -45.17 7.18 -18.82
C GLU A 45 -44.67 6.92 -17.39
N ILE A 46 -43.93 5.83 -17.20
CA ILE A 46 -43.27 5.53 -15.93
C ILE A 46 -41.82 6.00 -16.07
N ASP A 47 -41.47 6.94 -15.18
CA ASP A 47 -40.18 7.59 -15.10
C ASP A 47 -39.05 6.59 -14.78
N PHE A 48 -37.83 6.89 -15.23
CA PHE A 48 -36.67 6.03 -15.04
C PHE A 48 -36.09 6.22 -13.62
N GLN A 49 -36.80 5.71 -12.61
CA GLN A 49 -36.27 5.60 -11.25
C GLN A 49 -35.81 4.17 -10.97
N SER A 50 -34.49 4.03 -10.89
CA SER A 50 -33.79 2.81 -10.51
C SER A 50 -33.99 2.52 -9.02
N GLU A 51 -34.96 1.69 -8.68
CA GLU A 51 -35.04 1.09 -7.33
C GLU A 51 -35.37 -0.41 -7.40
N LYS A 52 -34.65 -1.21 -6.60
CA LYS A 52 -34.89 -2.64 -6.30
C LYS A 52 -34.89 -3.62 -7.48
N ALA A 53 -33.68 -4.01 -7.88
CA ALA A 53 -33.40 -5.30 -8.53
C ALA A 53 -32.42 -6.17 -7.71
N SER A 54 -32.57 -6.18 -6.38
CA SER A 54 -31.86 -7.09 -5.48
C SER A 54 -32.48 -8.50 -5.53
N THR A 55 -32.32 -9.20 -6.66
CA THR A 55 -32.75 -10.60 -6.81
C THR A 55 -31.78 -11.39 -7.69
N HIS A 56 -30.91 -12.16 -7.02
CA HIS A 56 -30.19 -13.34 -7.54
C HIS A 56 -29.64 -13.28 -8.99
N MET A 57 -28.42 -12.77 -9.14
CA MET A 57 -27.48 -13.29 -10.14
C MET A 57 -26.51 -14.22 -9.42
N GLY A 58 -26.59 -15.52 -9.72
CA GLY A 58 -26.08 -16.56 -8.83
C GLY A 58 -24.58 -16.85 -8.90
N ASP A 59 -24.06 -17.24 -7.73
CA ASP A 59 -23.13 -18.36 -7.55
C ASP A 59 -21.84 -18.36 -8.39
N LEU A 60 -21.07 -17.28 -8.27
CA LEU A 60 -19.64 -17.41 -8.01
C LEU A 60 -19.40 -16.93 -6.58
N SER A 61 -18.73 -17.74 -5.78
CA SER A 61 -18.42 -17.45 -4.38
C SER A 61 -17.56 -16.18 -4.28
N TYR A 62 -18.23 -15.02 -4.16
CA TYR A 62 -17.60 -13.82 -3.63
C TYR A 62 -17.12 -14.16 -2.22
N PHE A 63 -15.86 -13.89 -1.95
CA PHE A 63 -15.26 -14.19 -0.66
C PHE A 63 -15.82 -13.15 0.32
N GLU A 64 -16.89 -13.52 1.01
CA GLU A 64 -17.58 -12.68 1.98
C GLU A 64 -16.61 -12.35 3.12
N ASP A 65 -16.04 -11.15 3.06
CA ASP A 65 -14.94 -10.70 3.91
C ASP A 65 -15.50 -10.38 5.30
N PRO A 66 -15.14 -11.12 6.37
CA PRO A 66 -15.72 -10.91 7.70
C PRO A 66 -15.40 -9.55 8.33
N ASN A 67 -14.56 -8.75 7.68
CA ASN A 67 -14.13 -7.43 8.09
C ASN A 67 -14.82 -6.30 7.28
N TRP A 68 -15.71 -6.65 6.35
CA TRP A 68 -16.53 -5.71 5.58
C TRP A 68 -17.69 -5.18 6.41
N ASP A 69 -17.91 -3.87 6.39
CA ASP A 69 -18.99 -3.17 7.10
C ASP A 69 -20.10 -2.81 6.11
N ASP A 70 -21.16 -3.63 6.02
CA ASP A 70 -22.28 -3.41 5.09
C ASP A 70 -23.01 -2.07 5.34
N ASP A 71 -22.97 -1.56 6.57
CA ASP A 71 -23.56 -0.27 6.94
C ASP A 71 -22.66 0.94 6.53
N ALA A 72 -21.47 0.71 5.97
CA ALA A 72 -20.55 1.78 5.56
C ALA A 72 -20.91 2.43 4.21
N ASP A 73 -21.70 1.77 3.36
CA ASP A 73 -22.15 2.31 2.07
C ASP A 73 -23.03 3.58 2.23
N ASP A 74 -23.63 3.80 3.40
CA ASP A 74 -24.41 5.00 3.74
C ASP A 74 -23.53 6.28 3.94
N ILE A 75 -22.20 6.16 3.90
CA ILE A 75 -21.26 7.29 3.94
C ILE A 75 -20.37 7.26 2.68
N GLU A 76 -20.83 7.92 1.61
CA GLU A 76 -20.28 7.85 0.23
C GLU A 76 -18.75 8.12 0.08
N ASP A 77 -18.09 8.71 1.08
CA ASP A 77 -16.66 9.05 1.11
C ASP A 77 -15.82 8.20 2.09
N ASP A 78 -16.40 7.19 2.76
CA ASP A 78 -15.75 6.41 3.81
C ASP A 78 -15.19 5.06 3.32
N SER A 79 -14.25 4.49 4.07
CA SER A 79 -13.74 3.14 3.74
C SER A 79 -14.66 2.06 4.31
N PRO A 80 -15.02 1.00 3.55
CA PRO A 80 -15.79 -0.15 4.05
C PRO A 80 -15.11 -0.94 5.18
N TYR A 81 -13.85 -0.62 5.47
CA TYR A 81 -13.04 -1.30 6.49
C TYR A 81 -12.80 -0.38 7.70
N PRO A 82 -13.28 -0.74 8.91
CA PRO A 82 -13.22 0.13 10.08
C PRO A 82 -11.80 0.46 10.51
N GLU A 83 -10.82 -0.44 10.31
CA GLU A 83 -9.40 -0.20 10.60
C GLU A 83 -8.84 0.90 9.71
N VAL A 84 -9.21 0.90 8.41
CA VAL A 84 -8.74 1.89 7.44
C VAL A 84 -9.31 3.26 7.78
N ARG A 85 -10.63 3.34 8.01
CA ARG A 85 -11.36 4.53 8.51
C ARG A 85 -10.78 5.10 9.82
N SER A 86 -10.27 4.24 10.71
CA SER A 86 -9.61 4.69 11.95
C SER A 86 -8.18 5.21 11.76
N ALA A 87 -7.49 4.75 10.71
CA ALA A 87 -6.04 4.94 10.52
C ALA A 87 -5.70 6.02 9.48
N VAL A 88 -6.61 6.32 8.56
CA VAL A 88 -6.44 7.25 7.42
C VAL A 88 -7.53 8.32 7.47
N ALA A 89 -7.24 9.53 7.02
CA ALA A 89 -8.24 10.59 6.87
C ALA A 89 -8.80 10.57 5.44
N ASN A 90 -10.13 10.65 5.31
CA ASN A 90 -10.81 10.56 4.00
C ASN A 90 -10.59 11.81 3.14
N THR A 91 -10.31 12.96 3.77
CA THR A 91 -10.07 14.23 3.07
C THR A 91 -8.58 14.49 2.86
N ASP A 92 -8.22 14.85 1.62
CA ASP A 92 -6.87 15.23 1.24
C ASP A 92 -6.83 16.63 0.61
N ASP A 93 -5.77 17.40 0.89
CA ASP A 93 -5.50 18.68 0.23
C ASP A 93 -4.50 18.47 -0.93
N PRO A 94 -4.91 18.63 -2.20
CA PRO A 94 -4.01 18.45 -3.34
C PRO A 94 -2.97 19.58 -3.49
N LEU A 95 -3.12 20.72 -2.81
CA LEU A 95 -2.23 21.89 -2.94
C LEU A 95 -1.03 21.85 -1.97
N MET A 96 -1.07 21.00 -0.95
CA MET A 96 0.00 20.96 0.05
C MET A 96 1.33 20.43 -0.55
N PRO A 97 2.49 21.01 -0.17
CA PRO A 97 3.77 20.60 -0.73
C PRO A 97 4.20 19.20 -0.28
N VAL A 98 4.74 18.43 -1.24
CA VAL A 98 5.18 17.03 -1.04
C VAL A 98 6.69 16.88 -1.27
N ALA A 99 7.15 17.21 -2.48
CA ALA A 99 8.51 16.92 -2.95
C ALA A 99 9.46 18.11 -2.75
N THR A 100 9.64 18.56 -1.50
CA THR A 100 10.51 19.71 -1.19
C THR A 100 11.98 19.32 -1.06
N VAL A 101 12.89 20.28 -1.27
CA VAL A 101 14.34 20.05 -1.15
C VAL A 101 14.72 19.53 0.24
N ARG A 102 14.09 20.05 1.31
CA ARG A 102 14.32 19.56 2.69
C ARG A 102 13.89 18.10 2.86
N ALA A 103 12.75 17.70 2.29
CA ALA A 103 12.27 16.32 2.38
C ALA A 103 13.20 15.36 1.62
N TRP A 104 13.68 15.75 0.44
CA TRP A 104 14.67 14.98 -0.31
C TRP A 104 16.00 14.83 0.43
N VAL A 105 16.55 15.89 1.03
CA VAL A 105 17.81 15.81 1.79
C VAL A 105 17.67 14.90 3.00
N ILE A 106 16.61 15.06 3.80
CA ILE A 106 16.37 14.21 4.99
C ILE A 106 16.10 12.75 4.57
N GLY A 107 15.31 12.54 3.51
CA GLY A 107 15.01 11.22 2.96
C GLY A 107 16.24 10.48 2.43
N VAL A 108 17.13 11.16 1.70
CA VAL A 108 18.41 10.57 1.22
C VAL A 108 19.32 10.19 2.38
N ILE A 109 19.40 11.00 3.45
CA ILE A 109 20.18 10.67 4.64
C ILE A 109 19.67 9.36 5.26
N TRP A 110 18.36 9.21 5.44
CA TRP A 110 17.77 7.97 5.97
C TRP A 110 17.93 6.77 5.03
N ALA A 111 17.79 6.98 3.72
CA ALA A 111 17.97 5.97 2.67
C ALA A 111 19.44 5.50 2.50
N ILE A 112 20.41 6.17 3.13
CA ILE A 112 21.80 5.69 3.27
C ILE A 112 22.00 5.06 4.65
N LEU A 113 21.52 5.72 5.71
CA LEU A 113 21.81 5.36 7.10
C LEU A 113 21.17 4.02 7.50
N ILE A 114 19.89 3.79 7.23
CA ILE A 114 19.20 2.56 7.66
C ILE A 114 19.73 1.32 6.92
N PRO A 115 19.78 1.26 5.57
CA PRO A 115 20.43 0.15 4.87
C PRO A 115 21.87 -0.06 5.34
N GLY A 116 22.65 1.01 5.53
CA GLY A 116 24.03 0.91 6.01
C GLY A 116 24.15 0.25 7.38
N LEU A 117 23.31 0.64 8.35
CA LEU A 117 23.27 0.01 9.67
C LEU A 117 22.77 -1.44 9.61
N ASN A 118 21.70 -1.72 8.88
CA ASN A 118 21.12 -3.07 8.79
C ASN A 118 22.07 -4.04 8.08
N GLN A 119 22.75 -3.59 7.02
CA GLN A 119 23.78 -4.35 6.32
C GLN A 119 25.06 -4.55 7.16
N PHE A 120 25.35 -3.67 8.11
CA PHE A 120 26.43 -3.85 9.08
C PHE A 120 26.05 -4.85 10.18
N PHE A 121 24.84 -4.75 10.73
CA PHE A 121 24.39 -5.60 11.84
C PHE A 121 24.03 -7.03 11.43
N ILE A 122 23.74 -7.32 10.16
CA ILE A 122 23.43 -8.69 9.70
C ILE A 122 24.60 -9.67 9.90
N PHE A 123 25.85 -9.17 9.88
CA PHE A 123 27.05 -9.98 10.14
C PHE A 123 27.39 -10.14 11.62
N ARG A 124 26.61 -9.52 12.52
CA ARG A 124 26.79 -9.64 13.97
C ARG A 124 25.75 -10.60 14.54
N TYR A 125 26.16 -11.41 15.52
CA TYR A 125 25.23 -12.20 16.34
C TYR A 125 25.13 -11.58 17.75
N PRO A 126 23.92 -11.38 18.30
CA PRO A 126 22.63 -11.42 17.59
C PRO A 126 22.54 -10.32 16.54
N SER A 127 21.79 -10.58 15.46
CA SER A 127 21.56 -9.58 14.41
C SER A 127 20.48 -8.59 14.85
N LEU A 128 20.66 -7.32 14.48
CA LEU A 128 19.75 -6.22 14.81
C LEU A 128 19.24 -5.59 13.53
N SER A 129 17.94 -5.33 13.45
CA SER A 129 17.30 -4.62 12.34
C SER A 129 16.61 -3.34 12.83
N VAL A 130 16.98 -2.22 12.21
CA VAL A 130 16.36 -0.91 12.42
C VAL A 130 15.18 -0.79 11.45
N THR A 131 13.98 -0.59 11.98
CA THR A 131 12.75 -0.44 11.18
C THR A 131 12.52 1.01 10.75
N SER A 132 11.73 1.22 9.70
CA SER A 132 11.36 2.55 9.17
C SER A 132 10.61 3.43 10.18
N ILE A 133 9.98 2.84 11.20
CA ILE A 133 9.32 3.55 12.31
C ILE A 133 10.32 4.48 13.03
N VAL A 134 11.60 4.10 13.12
CA VAL A 134 12.64 4.96 13.71
C VAL A 134 12.87 6.22 12.88
N ALA A 135 12.89 6.10 11.54
CA ALA A 135 12.95 7.26 10.65
C ALA A 135 11.68 8.11 10.75
N GLN A 136 10.50 7.51 10.85
CA GLN A 136 9.23 8.23 11.04
C GLN A 136 9.27 9.07 12.34
N LEU A 137 9.60 8.44 13.47
CA LEU A 137 9.60 9.13 14.76
C LEU A 137 10.66 10.24 14.86
N ILE A 138 11.84 10.05 14.26
CA ILE A 138 12.94 11.04 14.34
C ILE A 138 12.82 12.11 13.23
N SER A 139 12.29 11.78 12.05
CA SER A 139 12.19 12.76 10.96
C SER A 139 11.13 13.83 11.21
N TYR A 140 10.14 13.60 12.08
CA TYR A 140 9.19 14.65 12.49
C TYR A 140 9.81 15.82 13.27
N PRO A 141 10.51 15.62 14.42
CA PRO A 141 11.18 16.71 15.11
C PRO A 141 12.31 17.32 14.27
N VAL A 142 13.01 16.51 13.46
CA VAL A 142 14.01 17.02 12.50
C VAL A 142 13.35 17.87 11.40
N GLY A 143 12.16 17.49 10.93
CA GLY A 143 11.37 18.22 9.94
C GLY A 143 10.82 19.54 10.48
N ARG A 144 10.26 19.56 11.71
CA ARG A 144 9.88 20.79 12.41
C ARG A 144 11.10 21.70 12.64
N ALA A 145 12.22 21.14 13.07
CA ALA A 145 13.47 21.91 13.24
C ALA A 145 13.98 22.48 11.91
N ALA A 146 13.98 21.70 10.83
CA ALA A 146 14.34 22.16 9.49
C ALA A 146 13.39 23.29 9.01
N ALA A 147 12.09 23.18 9.24
CA ALA A 147 11.12 24.23 8.92
C ALA A 147 11.34 25.52 9.73
N ALA A 148 11.86 25.43 10.96
CA ALA A 148 12.14 26.59 11.82
C ALA A 148 13.52 27.23 11.56
N TYR A 149 14.55 26.44 11.29
CA TYR A 149 15.93 26.93 11.12
C TYR A 149 16.30 27.27 9.67
N ILE A 150 15.65 26.69 8.65
CA ILE A 150 15.94 27.00 7.24
C ILE A 150 15.24 28.31 6.86
N PRO A 151 15.98 29.36 6.43
CA PRO A 151 15.38 30.63 6.04
C PRO A 151 14.53 30.48 4.78
N ARG A 152 13.31 31.04 4.81
CA ARG A 152 12.34 31.00 3.69
C ARG A 152 12.85 31.62 2.38
N ASN A 153 13.83 32.51 2.48
CA ASN A 153 14.36 33.28 1.36
C ASN A 153 15.46 32.56 0.54
N TRP A 154 15.80 31.31 0.88
CA TRP A 154 16.76 30.53 0.10
C TRP A 154 16.06 29.73 -1.00
N THR A 155 16.38 30.06 -2.25
CA THR A 155 16.01 29.29 -3.44
C THR A 155 17.24 28.56 -3.97
N LEU A 156 17.18 27.24 -4.07
CA LEU A 156 18.24 26.42 -4.67
C LEU A 156 17.73 25.88 -6.01
N PHE A 157 18.43 26.19 -7.11
CA PHE A 157 18.01 25.84 -8.48
C PHE A 157 16.57 26.27 -8.84
N GLY A 158 16.07 27.36 -8.25
CA GLY A 158 14.70 27.86 -8.46
C GLY A 158 13.62 27.22 -7.59
N PHE A 159 13.96 26.23 -6.76
CA PHE A 159 13.05 25.65 -5.77
C PHE A 159 13.22 26.33 -4.41
N GLU A 160 12.12 26.70 -3.76
CA GLU A 160 12.12 27.20 -2.39
C GLU A 160 12.56 26.09 -1.41
N LEU A 161 13.58 26.36 -0.59
CA LEU A 161 14.05 25.38 0.41
C LEU A 161 13.05 25.14 1.54
N ASN A 162 12.19 26.13 1.81
CA ASN A 162 11.21 26.12 2.89
C ASN A 162 9.90 26.79 2.45
N PRO A 163 9.03 26.08 1.70
CA PRO A 163 7.78 26.65 1.19
C PRO A 163 6.74 26.92 2.28
N GLY A 164 6.87 26.33 3.47
CA GLY A 164 5.89 26.45 4.56
C GLY A 164 6.18 25.52 5.76
N PRO A 165 5.21 25.35 6.68
CA PRO A 165 5.34 24.41 7.79
C PRO A 165 5.60 22.97 7.30
N PHE A 166 6.15 22.12 8.17
CA PHE A 166 6.45 20.73 7.81
C PHE A 166 5.15 19.93 7.60
N SER A 167 4.98 19.39 6.40
CA SER A 167 3.71 18.78 5.95
C SER A 167 3.67 17.27 6.22
N ILE A 168 2.47 16.70 6.38
CA ILE A 168 2.31 15.25 6.52
C ILE A 168 2.81 14.50 5.27
N LYS A 169 2.63 15.05 4.07
CA LYS A 169 3.10 14.43 2.82
C LYS A 169 4.62 14.47 2.66
N GLU A 170 5.29 15.55 3.10
CA GLU A 170 6.76 15.57 3.20
C GLU A 170 7.28 14.49 4.16
N HIS A 171 6.59 14.30 5.28
CA HIS A 171 6.95 13.30 6.28
C HIS A 171 6.76 11.86 5.76
N VAL A 172 5.66 11.59 5.07
CA VAL A 172 5.39 10.33 4.38
C VAL A 172 6.48 10.05 3.34
N LEU A 173 6.83 11.03 2.50
CA LEU A 173 7.88 10.89 1.48
C LEU A 173 9.23 10.47 2.09
N ILE A 174 9.67 11.15 3.16
CA ILE A 174 10.90 10.80 3.89
C ILE A 174 10.87 9.35 4.38
N THR A 175 9.75 8.92 4.96
CA THR A 175 9.61 7.58 5.54
C THR A 175 9.55 6.49 4.46
N VAL A 176 8.94 6.77 3.30
CA VAL A 176 8.96 5.85 2.14
C VAL A 176 10.38 5.70 1.58
N MET A 177 11.15 6.79 1.46
CA MET A 177 12.56 6.71 1.08
C MET A 177 13.38 5.89 2.07
N ALA A 178 13.09 6.01 3.37
CA ALA A 178 13.73 5.23 4.43
C ALA A 178 13.32 3.73 4.43
N SER A 179 12.06 3.41 4.14
CA SER A 179 11.54 2.03 4.19
C SER A 179 11.97 1.19 3.00
N VAL A 180 12.01 1.77 1.79
CA VAL A 180 12.39 1.10 0.55
C VAL A 180 13.80 0.50 0.62
N GLY A 181 14.73 1.16 1.31
CA GLY A 181 16.08 0.68 1.55
C GLY A 181 16.28 -0.09 2.87
N ALA A 182 15.26 -0.30 3.69
CA ALA A 182 15.47 -0.80 5.05
C ALA A 182 15.95 -2.25 5.12
N THR A 183 15.58 -3.09 4.15
CA THR A 183 15.94 -4.52 4.14
C THR A 183 17.34 -4.73 3.57
N SER A 184 18.16 -5.53 4.26
CA SER A 184 19.48 -5.97 3.78
C SER A 184 19.38 -6.67 2.41
N ALA A 185 20.32 -6.41 1.50
CA ALA A 185 20.25 -6.93 0.14
C ALA A 185 20.69 -8.40 0.09
N TYR A 186 19.76 -9.31 -0.20
CA TYR A 186 20.03 -10.77 -0.29
C TYR A 186 21.20 -11.15 -1.21
N ALA A 187 21.41 -10.37 -2.27
CA ALA A 187 22.55 -10.50 -3.17
C ALA A 187 23.93 -10.43 -2.48
N VAL A 188 24.03 -9.74 -1.34
CA VAL A 188 25.26 -9.65 -0.54
C VAL A 188 25.60 -11.01 0.09
N ASP A 189 24.61 -11.78 0.53
CA ASP A 189 24.83 -13.10 1.13
C ASP A 189 25.47 -14.06 0.13
N ILE A 190 25.05 -13.98 -1.15
CA ILE A 190 25.65 -14.76 -2.25
C ILE A 190 27.14 -14.39 -2.41
N VAL A 191 27.48 -13.10 -2.42
CA VAL A 191 28.87 -12.62 -2.53
C VAL A 191 29.71 -13.04 -1.33
N VAL A 192 29.14 -13.00 -0.13
CA VAL A 192 29.80 -13.44 1.11
C VAL A 192 30.07 -14.95 1.08
N VAL A 193 29.09 -15.76 0.66
CA VAL A 193 29.26 -17.21 0.51
C VAL A 193 30.33 -17.54 -0.54
N GLN A 194 30.32 -16.87 -1.70
CA GLN A 194 31.35 -17.02 -2.73
C GLN A 194 32.76 -16.70 -2.22
N ARG A 195 32.91 -15.66 -1.39
CA ARG A 195 34.19 -15.26 -0.81
C ARG A 195 34.66 -16.20 0.31
N VAL A 196 33.77 -16.60 1.21
CA VAL A 196 34.12 -17.35 2.43
C VAL A 196 34.25 -18.85 2.15
N TYR A 197 33.31 -19.46 1.43
CA TYR A 197 33.27 -20.91 1.21
C TYR A 197 33.95 -21.36 -0.09
N TYR A 198 33.88 -20.56 -1.16
CA TYR A 198 34.45 -20.91 -2.47
C TYR A 198 35.77 -20.20 -2.78
N HIS A 199 36.22 -19.30 -1.89
CA HIS A 199 37.44 -18.49 -2.02
C HIS A 199 37.54 -17.70 -3.34
N GLN A 200 36.41 -17.41 -3.99
CA GLN A 200 36.36 -16.64 -5.24
C GLN A 200 36.30 -15.14 -4.95
N VAL A 201 37.30 -14.39 -5.41
CA VAL A 201 37.38 -12.93 -5.24
C VAL A 201 37.08 -12.21 -6.56
N TRP A 202 35.80 -12.03 -6.85
CA TRP A 202 35.34 -11.28 -8.01
C TRP A 202 35.54 -9.77 -7.87
N ASN A 203 35.73 -9.08 -9.00
CA ASN A 203 35.88 -7.63 -9.07
C ASN A 203 34.68 -6.86 -8.47
N PHE A 204 34.92 -5.65 -7.96
CA PHE A 204 33.87 -4.77 -7.41
C PHE A 204 32.69 -4.60 -8.37
N SER A 205 32.95 -4.36 -9.66
CA SER A 205 31.90 -4.17 -10.66
C SER A 205 30.98 -5.38 -10.82
N TYR A 206 31.48 -6.61 -10.64
CA TYR A 206 30.64 -7.82 -10.66
C TYR A 206 29.71 -7.85 -9.44
N GLN A 207 30.26 -7.62 -8.25
CA GLN A 207 29.49 -7.63 -7.00
C GLN A 207 28.41 -6.52 -7.01
N TRP A 208 28.77 -5.33 -7.49
CA TRP A 208 27.87 -4.19 -7.64
C TRP A 208 26.75 -4.45 -8.66
N LEU A 209 27.08 -4.96 -9.85
CA LEU A 209 26.08 -5.27 -10.87
C LEU A 209 25.16 -6.42 -10.45
N LEU A 210 25.66 -7.41 -9.71
CA LEU A 210 24.86 -8.49 -9.12
C LEU A 210 23.81 -7.89 -8.18
N VAL A 211 24.23 -7.10 -7.18
CA VAL A 211 23.33 -6.44 -6.22
C VAL A 211 22.34 -5.51 -6.93
N MET A 212 22.80 -4.66 -7.85
CA MET A 212 21.91 -3.74 -8.58
C MET A 212 20.89 -4.48 -9.45
N SER A 213 21.27 -5.60 -10.07
CA SER A 213 20.33 -6.39 -10.89
C SER A 213 19.18 -6.96 -10.07
N THR A 214 19.43 -7.48 -8.86
CA THR A 214 18.38 -8.04 -8.00
C THR A 214 17.44 -6.96 -7.49
N GLN A 215 17.94 -5.77 -7.13
CA GLN A 215 17.08 -4.66 -6.70
C GLN A 215 16.20 -4.15 -7.85
N LEU A 216 16.77 -3.97 -9.04
CA LEU A 216 16.03 -3.50 -10.22
C LEU A 216 14.93 -4.49 -10.66
N ILE A 217 15.19 -5.80 -10.60
CA ILE A 217 14.17 -6.83 -10.86
C ILE A 217 13.04 -6.74 -9.82
N GLY A 218 13.38 -6.60 -8.53
CA GLY A 218 12.39 -6.44 -7.46
C GLY A 218 11.47 -5.23 -7.67
N PHE A 219 12.04 -4.05 -7.94
CA PHE A 219 11.25 -2.84 -8.21
C PHE A 219 10.41 -2.94 -9.50
N SER A 220 10.93 -3.60 -10.54
CA SER A 220 10.19 -3.83 -11.78
C SER A 220 8.95 -4.70 -11.57
N ILE A 221 9.08 -5.81 -10.83
CA ILE A 221 7.95 -6.68 -10.49
C ILE A 221 6.96 -5.96 -9.58
N GLY A 222 7.44 -5.25 -8.53
CA GLY A 222 6.59 -4.46 -7.65
C GLY A 222 5.75 -3.41 -8.39
N GLY A 223 6.33 -2.74 -9.39
CA GLY A 223 5.62 -1.78 -10.24
C GLY A 223 4.49 -2.41 -11.07
N ILE A 224 4.68 -3.63 -11.57
CA ILE A 224 3.64 -4.40 -12.28
C ILE A 224 2.56 -4.87 -11.31
N CYS A 225 2.95 -5.36 -10.13
CA CYS A 225 2.03 -5.86 -9.10
C CYS A 225 1.14 -4.78 -8.49
N ARG A 226 1.50 -3.49 -8.56
CA ARG A 226 0.70 -2.36 -8.03
C ARG A 226 -0.77 -2.44 -8.46
N ARG A 227 -1.04 -2.70 -9.75
CA ARG A 227 -2.41 -2.75 -10.29
C ARG A 227 -3.28 -3.87 -9.69
N ILE A 228 -2.63 -4.89 -9.11
CA ILE A 228 -3.29 -6.09 -8.57
C ILE A 228 -3.32 -6.05 -7.03
N LEU A 229 -2.33 -5.40 -6.40
CA LEU A 229 -2.09 -5.45 -4.95
C LEU A 229 -2.22 -4.09 -4.21
N VAL A 230 -2.51 -3.00 -4.93
CA VAL A 230 -2.61 -1.65 -4.35
C VAL A 230 -3.80 -0.87 -4.91
N ASP A 231 -4.04 -0.95 -6.22
CA ASP A 231 -5.15 -0.21 -6.84
C ASP A 231 -6.57 -0.77 -6.49
N PRO A 232 -6.79 -2.07 -6.18
CA PRO A 232 -8.10 -2.56 -5.71
C PRO A 232 -8.40 -2.22 -4.22
N PRO A 233 -9.57 -1.64 -3.88
CA PRO A 233 -9.91 -1.24 -2.51
C PRO A 233 -9.95 -2.36 -1.46
N SER A 234 -10.21 -3.61 -1.88
CA SER A 234 -10.25 -4.79 -0.99
C SER A 234 -8.87 -5.30 -0.55
N MET A 235 -7.77 -4.68 -0.97
CA MET A 235 -6.41 -5.13 -0.65
C MET A 235 -5.79 -4.33 0.51
N ILE A 236 -6.02 -4.81 1.74
CA ILE A 236 -5.53 -4.15 2.97
C ILE A 236 -4.10 -4.59 3.32
N TRP A 237 -3.29 -3.63 3.80
CA TRP A 237 -1.95 -3.87 4.32
C TRP A 237 -1.84 -3.42 5.78
N PRO A 238 -2.16 -4.27 6.78
CA PRO A 238 -2.26 -3.87 8.19
C PRO A 238 -0.97 -3.24 8.77
N ALA A 239 0.20 -3.72 8.33
CA ALA A 239 1.49 -3.16 8.74
C ALA A 239 1.66 -1.68 8.29
N ASN A 240 1.07 -1.30 7.15
CA ASN A 240 1.09 0.08 6.67
C ASN A 240 0.04 0.94 7.39
N LEU A 241 -1.11 0.38 7.79
CA LEU A 241 -2.12 1.11 8.56
C LEU A 241 -1.57 1.63 9.90
N VAL A 242 -0.74 0.86 10.59
CA VAL A 242 -0.05 1.31 11.82
C VAL A 242 0.84 2.53 11.56
N ILE A 243 1.54 2.55 10.41
CA ILE A 243 2.39 3.67 9.98
C ILE A 243 1.53 4.90 9.65
N CYS A 244 0.40 4.72 8.94
CA CYS A 244 -0.57 5.78 8.63
C CYS A 244 -1.19 6.40 9.89
N ALA A 245 -1.68 5.57 10.82
CA ALA A 245 -2.21 6.02 12.09
C ALA A 245 -1.15 6.82 12.88
N LEU A 246 0.10 6.38 12.90
CA LEU A 246 1.19 7.11 13.55
C LEU A 246 1.44 8.49 12.91
N PHE A 247 1.40 8.62 11.58
CA PHE A 247 1.45 9.95 10.93
C PHE A 247 0.30 10.86 11.38
N ASN A 248 -0.92 10.34 11.41
CA ASN A 248 -2.10 11.09 11.81
C ASN A 248 -2.04 11.51 13.29
N THR A 249 -1.63 10.64 14.21
CA THR A 249 -1.49 11.02 15.65
C THR A 249 -0.46 12.13 15.89
N LEU A 250 0.57 12.19 15.02
CA LEU A 250 1.72 13.09 15.15
C LEU A 250 1.49 14.45 14.47
N HIS A 251 0.74 14.50 13.37
CA HIS A 251 0.37 15.74 12.68
C HIS A 251 -0.99 16.34 13.12
N SER A 252 -1.85 15.59 13.81
CA SER A 252 -3.13 16.12 14.36
C SER A 252 -2.94 16.96 15.63
N GLU A 253 -2.39 18.17 15.48
CA GLU A 253 -2.20 19.14 16.58
C GLU A 253 -3.52 19.80 17.03
N HIS A 254 -4.63 19.64 16.28
CA HIS A 254 -5.99 20.11 16.65
C HIS A 254 -7.08 19.11 16.23
N TYR A 255 -7.80 18.55 17.21
CA TYR A 255 -9.15 18.02 17.03
C TYR A 255 -10.15 19.06 17.52
N THR A 256 -10.91 19.66 16.60
CA THR A 256 -12.02 20.59 16.93
C THR A 256 -13.15 19.82 17.61
N GLY A 257 -13.12 19.76 18.94
CA GLY A 257 -14.11 19.03 19.76
C GLY A 257 -13.54 18.46 21.06
N VAL A 258 -12.23 18.23 21.14
CA VAL A 258 -11.56 17.97 22.42
C VAL A 258 -11.24 19.32 23.05
N GLY A 259 -12.15 19.83 23.90
CA GLY A 259 -11.96 21.09 24.61
C GLY A 259 -10.68 21.12 25.45
N GLU A 260 -10.27 22.31 25.92
CA GLU A 260 -8.99 22.66 26.56
C GLU A 260 -8.64 21.88 27.85
N ARG A 261 -8.52 20.55 27.74
CA ARG A 261 -7.90 19.70 28.74
C ARG A 261 -6.41 19.99 28.68
N GLY A 262 -5.92 20.78 29.63
CA GLY A 262 -4.52 21.19 29.80
C GLY A 262 -3.57 20.04 30.13
N GLY A 263 -3.58 18.99 29.31
CA GLY A 263 -2.63 17.89 29.33
C GLY A 263 -1.33 18.26 28.63
N MET A 264 -0.30 17.45 28.87
CA MET A 264 0.99 17.60 28.23
C MET A 264 0.87 17.39 26.70
N THR A 265 1.49 18.26 25.90
CA THR A 265 1.49 18.14 24.43
C THR A 265 2.03 16.76 24.01
N ARG A 266 1.40 16.15 22.99
CA ARG A 266 1.70 14.77 22.56
C ARG A 266 3.19 14.54 22.29
N GLU A 267 3.86 15.53 21.71
CA GLU A 267 5.32 15.52 21.47
C GLU A 267 6.15 15.40 22.76
N ARG A 268 5.77 16.11 23.83
CA ARG A 268 6.46 16.02 25.13
C ARG A 268 6.19 14.69 25.80
N TYR A 269 4.99 14.13 25.65
CA TYR A 269 4.70 12.77 26.10
C TYR A 269 5.55 11.74 25.34
N PHE A 270 5.65 11.87 24.01
CA PHE A 270 6.51 11.01 23.19
C PHE A 270 7.99 11.09 23.64
N TRP A 271 8.56 12.28 23.76
CA TRP A 271 9.95 12.44 24.24
C TRP A 271 10.16 11.93 25.65
N CYS A 272 9.19 12.11 26.55
CA CYS A 272 9.24 11.53 27.91
C CYS A 272 9.24 9.99 27.85
N ALA A 273 8.32 9.38 27.11
CA ALA A 273 8.25 7.93 26.95
C ALA A 273 9.52 7.36 26.28
N PHE A 274 10.04 8.03 25.25
CA PHE A 274 11.28 7.67 24.57
C PHE A 274 12.49 7.73 25.51
N LEU A 275 12.64 8.81 26.29
CA LEU A 275 13.73 8.96 27.25
C LEU A 275 13.61 7.97 28.42
N CYS A 276 12.40 7.68 28.89
CA CYS A 276 12.15 6.64 29.88
C CYS A 276 12.51 5.25 29.36
N ALA A 277 12.13 4.91 28.12
CA ALA A 277 12.50 3.65 27.49
C ALA A 277 14.01 3.55 27.24
N PHE A 278 14.64 4.63 26.76
CA PHE A 278 16.09 4.70 26.56
C PHE A 278 16.85 4.53 27.88
N ALA A 279 16.44 5.23 28.94
CA ALA A 279 17.01 5.08 30.28
C ALA A 279 16.80 3.67 30.82
N TRP A 280 15.60 3.08 30.65
CA TRP A 280 15.29 1.72 31.07
C TRP A 280 16.11 0.66 30.32
N CYS A 281 16.40 0.84 29.03
CA CYS A 281 17.27 -0.07 28.28
C CYS A 281 18.76 0.14 28.57
N THR A 282 19.19 1.38 28.84
CA THR A 282 20.60 1.69 29.13
C THR A 282 20.99 1.32 30.57
N CYS A 283 20.08 1.45 31.54
CA CYS A 283 20.39 1.21 32.95
C CYS A 283 20.87 -0.24 33.24
N PRO A 284 20.21 -1.32 32.75
CA PRO A 284 20.71 -2.69 32.86
C PRO A 284 22.06 -2.90 32.16
N PHE A 285 22.27 -2.27 31.00
CA PHE A 285 23.53 -2.37 30.26
C PHE A 285 24.70 -1.74 31.03
N CYS A 286 24.50 -0.57 31.64
CA CYS A 286 25.49 0.04 32.51
C CYS A 286 25.71 -0.77 33.79
N LEU A 287 24.64 -1.18 34.51
CA LEU A 287 24.75 -1.98 35.73
C LEU A 287 25.46 -3.32 35.50
N SER A 288 25.22 -3.99 34.37
CA SER A 288 25.89 -5.25 34.03
C SER A 288 27.39 -5.10 33.77
N ASN A 289 27.87 -3.91 33.37
CA ASN A 289 29.30 -3.65 33.21
C ASN A 289 29.97 -3.38 34.58
N TYR A 290 29.26 -2.74 35.52
CA TYR A 290 29.77 -2.51 36.88
C TYR A 290 29.85 -3.76 37.76
N GLN A 291 29.21 -4.88 37.38
CA GLN A 291 29.31 -6.17 38.09
C GLN A 291 30.52 -7.04 37.64
N LEU A 292 31.32 -6.56 36.67
CA LEU A 292 32.46 -7.28 36.08
C LEU A 292 33.81 -6.56 36.31
N THR A 293 33.85 -5.60 37.22
CA THR A 293 35.08 -4.88 37.65
C THR A 293 35.24 -4.95 39.16
#